data_AF-A0A7W1NU36-F1
#
_entry.id   AF-A0A7W1NU36-F1
#
_cell.length_a   1.000
_cell.length_b   1.000
_cell.length_c   1.000
_cell.angle_alpha   90.00
_cell.angle_beta   90.00
_cell.angle_gamma   90.00
#
_symmetry.space_group_name_H-M   'P 1'
#
loop_
_entity.id
_entity.type
_entity.pdbx_description
1 polymer ?
#
loop_
_entity_poly.entity_id
_entity_poly.type
_entity_poly.pdbx_seq_one_letter_code
_entity_poly.pdbx_strand_id
1 'polypeptide(L)'
;MLDRQFTAHRADEVWLTDITYIDTAEGFLNLAAVMDLYSRQIVGMAMADHLRTELFENALDMTLTHRRPPRNLLHYSDRGSQYTSMDYQK
;
A
#
# COMPACT_ATOMS: atom_id res chain seq x y z
N MET A 1 -12.77 -5.24 -15.34
CA MET A 1 -13.63 -5.04 -14.16
C MET A 1 -12.95 -5.83 -13.06
N LEU A 2 -12.24 -5.17 -12.13
CA LEU A 2 -11.61 -5.86 -10.99
C LEU A 2 -12.76 -6.48 -10.17
N ASP A 3 -12.73 -7.79 -9.94
CA ASP A 3 -13.64 -8.42 -9.00
C ASP A 3 -13.31 -7.87 -7.62
N ARG A 4 -14.14 -6.92 -7.19
CA ARG A 4 -14.09 -6.14 -5.95
C ARG A 4 -14.31 -7.04 -4.74
N GLN A 5 -13.40 -7.99 -4.50
CA GLN A 5 -13.40 -8.85 -3.32
C GLN A 5 -12.90 -8.04 -2.13
N PHE A 6 -13.82 -7.33 -1.47
CA PHE A 6 -13.56 -6.55 -0.24
C PHE A 6 -13.69 -7.39 1.04
N THR A 7 -13.43 -8.70 0.95
CA THR A 7 -13.57 -9.62 2.07
C THR A 7 -12.20 -10.15 2.46
N ALA A 8 -11.86 -10.01 3.74
CA ALA A 8 -10.74 -10.69 4.38
C ALA A 8 -11.28 -11.35 5.66
N HIS A 9 -10.82 -12.56 5.95
CA HIS A 9 -11.27 -13.36 7.09
C HIS A 9 -10.33 -13.26 8.29
N ARG A 10 -9.09 -12.81 8.09
CA ARG A 10 -8.10 -12.54 9.13
C ARG A 10 -7.16 -11.38 8.77
N ALA A 11 -6.49 -10.84 9.78
CA ALA A 11 -5.45 -9.85 9.59
C ALA A 11 -4.32 -10.40 8.70
N ASP A 12 -3.72 -9.50 7.90
CA ASP A 12 -2.59 -9.76 7.02
C ASP A 12 -2.89 -10.81 5.92
N GLU A 13 -4.16 -10.91 5.53
CA GLU A 13 -4.62 -11.72 4.40
C GLU A 13 -4.68 -10.91 3.11
N VAL A 14 -5.21 -9.69 3.21
CA VAL A 14 -5.37 -8.76 2.08
C VAL A 14 -4.95 -7.37 2.52
N TRP A 15 -3.98 -6.80 1.82
CA TRP A 15 -3.63 -5.39 1.96
C TRP A 15 -4.13 -4.60 0.75
N LEU A 16 -4.67 -3.41 1.04
CA LEU A 16 -5.06 -2.42 0.05
C LEU A 16 -4.05 -1.29 0.06
N THR A 17 -3.70 -0.78 -1.11
CA THR A 17 -2.91 0.44 -1.23
C THR A 17 -3.62 1.53 -2.01
N ASP A 18 -3.44 2.76 -1.53
CA ASP A 18 -3.88 3.96 -2.20
C ASP A 18 -2.85 5.07 -2.08
N ILE A 19 -2.95 6.05 -2.99
CA ILE A 19 -2.20 7.30 -2.93
C ILE A 19 -3.15 8.47 -2.91
N THR A 20 -2.93 9.34 -1.94
CA THR A 20 -3.57 10.64 -1.87
C THR A 20 -2.54 11.75 -1.77
N TYR A 21 -3.01 12.98 -1.82
CA TYR A 21 -2.21 14.19 -1.68
C TYR A 21 -2.64 14.91 -0.41
N ILE A 22 -1.67 15.32 0.40
CA ILE A 22 -1.89 16.11 1.61
C ILE A 22 -1.39 17.52 1.33
N ASP A 23 -2.28 18.49 1.52
CA ASP A 23 -1.92 19.90 1.50
C ASP A 23 -1.22 20.29 2.80
N THR A 24 -0.08 20.98 2.69
CA THR A 24 0.71 21.44 3.83
C THR A 24 1.11 22.89 3.63
N ALA A 25 1.56 23.55 4.69
CA ALA A 25 2.04 24.93 4.61
C ALA A 25 3.27 25.11 3.69
N GLU A 26 4.00 24.03 3.39
CA GLU A 26 5.21 24.03 2.56
C GLU A 26 4.94 23.48 1.14
N GLY A 27 3.68 23.17 0.81
CA GLY A 27 3.26 22.59 -0.46
C GLY A 27 2.61 21.21 -0.31
N PHE A 28 2.35 20.53 -1.42
CA PHE A 28 1.68 19.23 -1.41
C PHE A 28 2.67 18.08 -1.20
N LEU A 29 2.27 17.11 -0.37
CA LEU A 29 2.95 15.82 -0.24
C LEU A 29 2.07 14.71 -0.80
N ASN A 30 2.68 13.80 -1.55
CA ASN A 30 2.09 12.53 -1.92
C ASN A 30 2.19 11.60 -0.70
N LEU A 31 1.07 11.00 -0.30
CA LEU A 31 1.01 9.97 0.73
C LEU A 31 0.65 8.64 0.08
N ALA A 32 1.54 7.66 0.18
CA ALA A 32 1.21 6.26 -0.07
C ALA A 32 0.86 5.59 1.27
N ALA A 33 -0.26 4.88 1.32
CA ALA A 33 -0.72 4.18 2.51
C ALA A 33 -1.08 2.72 2.18
N VAL A 34 -0.70 1.82 3.08
CA VAL A 34 -1.04 0.39 3.07
C VAL A 34 -2.03 0.12 4.19
N MET A 35 -3.20 -0.39 3.86
CA MET A 35 -4.27 -0.73 4.81
C MET A 35 -4.49 -2.24 4.85
N ASP A 36 -4.55 -2.81 6.04
CA ASP A 36 -5.04 -4.18 6.22
C ASP A 36 -6.56 -4.22 6.10
N LEU A 37 -7.08 -5.00 5.14
CA LEU A 37 -8.51 -5.01 4.81
C LEU A 37 -9.39 -5.54 5.94
N TYR A 38 -8.87 -6.49 6.73
CA TYR A 38 -9.60 -7.10 7.84
C TYR A 38 -9.76 -6.13 9.02
N SER A 39 -8.65 -5.57 9.51
CA SER A 39 -8.62 -4.68 10.68
C SER A 39 -8.92 -3.22 10.35
N ARG A 40 -8.86 -2.84 9.06
CA ARG A 40 -8.91 -1.45 8.56
C ARG A 40 -7.82 -0.54 9.10
N GLN A 41 -6.75 -1.10 9.67
CA GLN A 41 -5.62 -0.34 10.17
C GLN A 41 -4.69 0.05 9.02
N ILE A 42 -4.13 1.27 9.09
CA ILE A 42 -2.97 1.64 8.28
C ILE A 42 -1.75 0.94 8.89
N VAL A 43 -1.17 0.03 8.11
CA VAL A 43 -0.08 -0.84 8.52
C VAL A 43 1.27 -0.40 7.96
N GLY A 44 1.25 0.48 6.96
CA GLY A 44 2.41 1.12 6.36
C GLY A 44 2.04 2.45 5.72
N MET A 45 2.98 3.39 5.71
CA MET A 45 2.83 4.64 4.99
C MET A 45 4.18 5.26 4.64
N ALA A 46 4.22 6.06 3.59
CA ALA A 46 5.35 6.92 3.27
C ALA A 46 4.86 8.20 2.61
N MET A 47 5.65 9.27 2.72
CA MET A 47 5.34 10.57 2.13
C MET A 47 6.53 11.09 1.32
N ALA A 48 6.25 11.74 0.19
CA ALA A 48 7.25 12.41 -0.63
C ALA A 48 6.63 13.58 -1.41
N ASP A 49 7.45 14.56 -1.78
CA ASP A 49 7.07 15.67 -2.68
C ASP A 49 6.95 15.22 -4.15
N HIS A 50 7.22 13.95 -4.44
CA HIS A 50 7.16 13.35 -5.77
C HIS A 50 6.31 12.06 -5.81
N LEU A 51 5.85 11.71 -7.02
CA LEU A 51 5.11 10.47 -7.29
C LEU A 51 6.00 9.47 -8.04
N ARG A 52 7.02 8.93 -7.36
CA ARG A 52 7.96 7.92 -7.91
C ARG A 52 7.76 6.58 -7.22
N THR A 53 8.23 5.50 -7.84
CA THR A 53 8.14 4.12 -7.31
C THR A 53 8.68 3.99 -5.89
N GLU A 54 9.75 4.72 -5.57
CA GLU A 54 10.40 4.77 -4.24
C GLU A 54 9.41 5.08 -3.11
N LEU A 55 8.41 5.92 -3.35
CA LEU A 55 7.39 6.26 -2.36
C LEU A 55 6.61 5.01 -1.91
N PHE A 56 6.30 4.12 -2.84
CA PHE A 56 5.57 2.89 -2.54
C PHE A 56 6.44 1.81 -1.95
N GLU A 57 7.68 1.69 -2.47
CA GLU A 57 8.67 0.76 -1.93
C GLU A 57 8.90 1.06 -0.44
N ASN A 58 9.01 2.34 -0.07
CA ASN A 58 9.14 2.78 1.32
C ASN A 58 7.92 2.42 2.17
N ALA A 59 6.70 2.65 1.66
CA ALA A 59 5.47 2.30 2.39
C ALA A 59 5.33 0.77 2.59
N LEU A 60 5.70 -0.02 1.57
CA LEU A 60 5.70 -1.47 1.67
C LEU A 60 6.77 -1.98 2.63
N ASP A 61 8.00 -1.49 2.53
CA ASP A 61 9.12 -1.93 3.37
C ASP A 61 8.83 -1.68 4.85
N MET A 62 8.26 -0.51 5.17
CA MET A 62 7.72 -0.23 6.50
C MET A 62 6.67 -1.26 6.92
N THR A 63 5.75 -1.63 6.03
CA THR A 63 4.70 -2.61 6.35
C THR A 63 5.29 -4.00 6.62
N LEU A 64 6.17 -4.48 5.74
CA LEU A 64 6.81 -5.79 5.85
C LEU A 64 7.63 -5.90 7.13
N THR A 65 8.33 -4.82 7.49
CA THR A 65 9.09 -4.71 8.74
C THR A 65 8.19 -4.84 9.96
N HIS A 66 7.01 -4.21 9.96
CA HIS A 66 6.10 -4.20 11.10
C HIS A 66 5.20 -5.43 11.22
N ARG A 67 4.72 -6.00 10.11
CA ARG A 67 3.65 -7.02 10.11
C ARG A 67 4.11 -8.45 9.88
N ARG A 68 5.28 -8.67 9.24
CA ARG A 68 5.82 -10.02 8.91
C ARG A 68 4.72 -11.00 8.43
N PRO A 69 3.98 -10.65 7.37
CA PRO A 69 2.82 -11.42 6.92
C PRO A 69 3.22 -12.83 6.43
N PRO A 70 2.28 -13.78 6.38
CA PRO A 70 2.51 -15.07 5.76
C PRO A 70 2.72 -14.91 4.23
N ARG A 71 3.44 -15.85 3.62
CA ARG A 71 3.84 -15.81 2.18
C ARG A 71 2.70 -15.72 1.18
N ASN A 72 1.45 -15.89 1.60
CA ASN A 72 0.26 -15.92 0.76
C ASN A 72 -0.59 -14.63 0.85
N LEU A 73 -0.01 -13.52 1.29
CA LEU A 73 -0.65 -12.21 1.29
C LEU A 73 -1.01 -11.77 -0.13
N LEU A 74 -2.25 -11.31 -0.32
CA LEU A 74 -2.69 -10.65 -1.55
C LEU A 74 -2.56 -9.13 -1.40
N HIS A 75 -1.93 -8.49 -2.38
CA HIS A 75 -1.78 -7.05 -2.43
C HIS A 75 -2.54 -6.47 -3.61
N TYR A 76 -3.54 -5.61 -3.33
CA TYR A 76 -4.32 -4.93 -4.35
C TYR A 76 -4.01 -3.43 -4.36
N SER A 77 -3.70 -2.92 -5.55
CA SER A 77 -3.58 -1.49 -5.82
C SER A 77 -4.68 -1.01 -6.75
N ASP A 78 -5.33 0.08 -6.38
CA ASP A 78 -6.38 0.70 -7.19
C ASP A 78 -5.84 1.55 -8.37
N ARG A 79 -4.52 1.67 -8.54
CA ARG A 79 -3.88 2.35 -9.69
C ARG A 79 -2.90 1.42 -10.41
N GLY A 80 -3.47 0.47 -11.16
CA GLY A 80 -2.84 -0.71 -11.79
C GLY A 80 -1.69 -0.53 -12.79
N SER A 81 -0.85 0.52 -12.71
CA SER A 81 0.38 0.61 -13.51
C SER A 81 1.66 0.81 -12.69
N GLN A 82 1.57 1.25 -11.42
CA GLN A 82 2.75 1.51 -10.58
C GLN A 82 3.15 0.31 -9.70
N TYR A 83 2.26 -0.68 -9.58
CA TYR A 83 2.47 -1.93 -8.81
C TYR A 83 2.73 -3.16 -9.68
N THR A 84 2.78 -2.98 -11.01
CA THR A 84 3.05 -4.03 -12.01
C THR A 84 4.52 -4.09 -12.41
N SER A 85 5.42 -3.58 -11.57
CA SER A 85 6.84 -3.89 -11.67
C SER A 85 7.03 -5.35 -11.26
N MET A 86 7.59 -6.17 -12.16
CA MET A 86 7.86 -7.59 -11.93
C MET A 86 8.85 -7.87 -10.78
N ASP A 87 9.36 -6.85 -10.11
CA ASP A 87 10.16 -7.00 -8.89
C ASP A 87 9.31 -7.24 -7.62
N TYR A 88 7.99 -7.15 -7.71
CA TYR A 88 7.07 -7.24 -6.57
C TYR A 88 6.59 -8.67 -6.21
N GLN A 89 7.09 -9.70 -6.90
CA GLN A 89 6.75 -11.13 -6.66
C GLN A 89 7.95 -11.93 -6.10
N LYS A 90 8.55 -11.49 -4.99
CA LYS A 90 9.53 -12.31 -4.26
C LYS A 90 9.10 -12.61 -2.84
#